data_AF-A0A7Y7ACB7-F1
#
_entry.id   AF-A0A7Y7ACB7-F1
#
_cell.length_a   1.000
_cell.length_b   1.000
_cell.length_c   1.000
_cell.angle_alpha   90.00
_cell.angle_beta   90.00
_cell.angle_gamma   90.00
#
_symmetry.space_group_name_H-M   'P 1'
#
loop_
_entity.id
_entity.type
_entity.pdbx_description
1 polymer ?
#
loop_
_entity_poly.entity_id
_entity_poly.type
_entity_poly.pdbx_seq_one_letter_code
_entity_poly.pdbx_strand_id
1 'polypeptide(L)'
;MKGVWWVFLVGVLVACESGKMDKVKVAPKMDSEIVETIDTITYFQFTPDSSTYRSNPKIMVDYAYQLDTLTFVGGYDPIIDCGQFITDDTINGWGDRLYVLNAKEEMIFKGKGVGDYYLFEPHFYKNHTNDKIVIVCQLGFEYLAGGEVFLLENGEMGYLGNLDVSGMDMETGVIDILQIAEMEDELIFTFQSDSVLLNPATGDPEFVSSKGLNYRYQNGRFKLNR
;
A
#
# COMPACT_ATOMS: atom_id res chain seq x y z
N MET A 1 -23.45 -21.88 54.55
CA MET A 1 -22.01 -22.19 54.33
C MET A 1 -21.28 -20.87 54.17
N LYS A 2 -20.35 -20.55 55.09
CA LYS A 2 -19.61 -19.28 55.12
C LYS A 2 -18.19 -19.57 54.59
N GLY A 3 -17.82 -18.97 53.47
CA GLY A 3 -16.50 -19.12 52.85
C GLY A 3 -15.50 -18.14 53.46
N VAL A 4 -14.39 -18.68 53.96
CA VAL A 4 -13.29 -17.98 54.64
C VAL A 4 -12.36 -17.35 53.60
N TRP A 5 -12.09 -16.06 53.73
CA TRP A 5 -11.08 -15.32 52.96
C TRP A 5 -9.72 -15.43 53.66
N TRP A 6 -8.69 -15.88 52.93
CA TRP A 6 -7.30 -15.82 53.38
C TRP A 6 -6.63 -14.60 52.75
N VAL A 7 -6.20 -13.66 53.59
CA VAL A 7 -5.35 -12.52 53.21
C VAL A 7 -3.91 -12.90 53.53
N PHE A 8 -3.06 -13.02 52.50
CA PHE A 8 -1.62 -13.16 52.67
C PHE A 8 -0.99 -11.76 52.74
N LEU A 9 -0.45 -11.43 53.92
CA LEU A 9 0.31 -10.21 54.16
C LEU A 9 1.79 -10.49 53.85
N VAL A 10 2.31 -9.95 52.75
CA VAL A 10 3.74 -10.04 52.40
C VAL A 10 4.46 -8.87 53.07
N GLY A 11 5.25 -9.16 54.09
CA GLY A 11 6.14 -8.19 54.74
C GLY A 11 7.43 -8.02 53.94
N VAL A 12 7.66 -6.84 53.39
CA VAL A 12 8.95 -6.45 52.79
C VAL A 12 9.81 -5.82 53.89
N LEU A 13 10.88 -6.49 54.27
CA LEU A 13 11.93 -5.92 55.14
C LEU A 13 12.88 -5.11 54.26
N VAL A 14 12.89 -3.79 54.45
CA VAL A 14 13.88 -2.88 53.86
C VAL A 14 15.10 -2.87 54.76
N ALA A 15 16.20 -3.48 54.29
CA ALA A 15 17.52 -3.31 54.88
C ALA A 15 18.12 -2.01 54.35
N CYS A 16 18.34 -1.04 55.25
CA CYS A 16 18.98 0.23 54.93
C CYS A 16 20.50 0.04 55.10
N GLU A 17 21.21 -0.15 53.99
CA GLU A 17 22.67 -0.27 53.97
C GLU A 17 23.28 1.12 53.80
N SER A 18 23.96 1.62 54.84
CA SER A 18 24.61 2.94 54.82
C SER A 18 25.91 2.88 54.01
N GLY A 19 25.79 3.05 52.69
CA GLY A 19 26.91 3.18 51.76
C GLY A 19 27.66 4.50 51.93
N LYS A 20 28.99 4.43 52.04
CA LYS A 20 29.90 5.58 52.05
C LYS A 20 29.79 6.34 50.72
N MET A 21 29.55 7.65 50.79
CA MET A 21 29.52 8.52 49.62
C MET A 21 30.93 8.77 49.09
N ASP A 22 31.28 8.10 48.01
CA ASP A 22 32.39 8.52 47.15
C ASP A 22 31.99 9.79 46.38
N LYS A 23 32.96 10.69 46.23
CA LYS A 23 32.80 11.97 45.56
C LYS A 23 32.43 11.75 44.09
N VAL A 24 31.15 11.95 43.79
CA VAL A 24 30.60 11.93 42.43
C VAL A 24 31.28 13.02 41.60
N LYS A 25 32.05 12.60 40.59
CA LYS A 25 32.49 13.50 39.52
C LYS A 25 31.25 13.95 38.75
N VAL A 26 31.00 15.25 38.76
CA VAL A 26 29.93 15.89 37.99
C VAL A 26 30.23 15.65 36.50
N ALA A 27 29.39 14.85 35.85
CA ALA A 27 29.46 14.63 34.42
C ALA A 27 29.20 15.96 33.68
N PRO A 28 29.94 16.24 32.58
CA PRO A 28 29.67 17.42 31.77
C PRO A 28 28.23 17.37 31.26
N LYS A 29 27.55 18.52 31.31
CA LYS A 29 26.22 18.71 30.71
C LYS A 29 26.33 18.36 29.23
N MET A 30 25.73 17.22 28.88
CA MET A 30 25.53 16.80 27.50
C MET A 30 24.44 17.72 26.95
N ASP A 31 24.82 18.64 26.06
CA ASP A 31 23.88 19.49 25.34
C ASP A 31 22.90 18.56 24.61
N SER A 32 21.62 18.68 24.96
CA SER A 32 20.56 17.90 24.34
C SER A 32 20.43 18.35 22.89
N GLU A 33 20.91 17.54 21.96
CA GLU A 33 20.59 17.68 20.54
C GLU A 33 19.07 17.69 20.40
N ILE A 34 18.56 18.76 19.79
CA ILE A 34 17.16 18.87 19.40
C ILE A 34 16.96 17.82 18.29
N VAL A 35 16.42 16.66 18.67
CA VAL A 35 15.95 15.67 17.70
C VAL A 35 14.68 16.26 17.09
N GLU A 36 14.79 16.79 15.87
CA GLU A 36 13.61 17.12 15.07
C GLU A 36 12.81 15.84 14.89
N THR A 37 11.61 15.82 15.45
CA THR A 37 10.64 14.75 15.20
C THR A 37 10.16 14.91 13.77
N ILE A 38 10.66 14.05 12.88
CA ILE A 38 10.16 13.97 11.51
C ILE A 38 8.73 13.45 11.59
N ASP A 39 7.77 14.27 11.16
CA ASP A 39 6.37 13.88 11.12
C ASP A 39 6.16 12.82 10.02
N THR A 40 5.77 11.61 10.44
CA THR A 40 5.35 10.55 9.52
C THR A 40 3.84 10.60 9.34
N ILE A 41 3.38 10.67 8.10
CA ILE A 41 1.96 10.58 7.74
C ILE A 41 1.65 9.12 7.38
N THR A 42 0.71 8.49 8.06
CA THR A 42 0.29 7.11 7.79
C THR A 42 -0.96 7.08 6.91
N TYR A 43 -0.96 6.20 5.92
CA TYR A 43 -2.13 5.93 5.09
C TYR A 43 -2.93 4.74 5.62
N PHE A 44 -4.24 4.79 5.44
CA PHE A 44 -5.16 3.73 5.81
C PHE A 44 -6.06 3.39 4.62
N GLN A 45 -6.37 2.11 4.49
CA GLN A 45 -7.25 1.62 3.44
C GLN A 45 -8.68 2.12 3.66
N PHE A 46 -9.36 2.44 2.57
CA PHE A 46 -10.80 2.71 2.57
C PHE A 46 -11.43 2.19 1.27
N THR A 47 -12.75 2.04 1.29
CA THR A 47 -13.52 1.65 0.11
C THR A 47 -14.38 2.84 -0.30
N PRO A 48 -14.17 3.44 -1.48
CA PRO A 48 -15.07 4.45 -2.00
C PRO A 48 -16.46 3.85 -2.29
N ASP A 49 -17.46 4.70 -2.51
CA ASP A 49 -18.79 4.23 -2.85
C ASP A 49 -18.76 3.45 -4.18
N SER A 50 -19.62 2.44 -4.32
CA SER A 50 -19.79 1.77 -5.61
C SER A 50 -20.36 2.77 -6.63
N SER A 51 -19.78 2.84 -7.82
CA SER A 51 -20.33 3.67 -8.89
C SER A 51 -21.45 2.94 -9.64
N THR A 52 -22.47 3.69 -10.06
CA THR A 52 -23.51 3.18 -10.96
C THR A 52 -23.11 3.26 -12.43
N TYR A 53 -21.84 3.63 -12.72
CA TYR A 53 -21.31 3.78 -14.07
C TYR A 53 -21.78 2.63 -14.97
N ARG A 54 -22.67 2.97 -15.89
CA ARG A 54 -23.28 2.01 -16.80
C ARG A 54 -22.36 1.89 -18.00
N SER A 55 -21.78 0.71 -18.17
CA SER A 55 -20.85 0.32 -19.23
C SER A 55 -20.89 1.24 -20.46
N ASN A 56 -19.79 1.96 -20.70
CA ASN A 56 -19.51 2.52 -22.00
C ASN A 56 -19.18 1.34 -22.93
N PRO A 57 -19.72 1.25 -24.16
CA PRO A 57 -19.40 0.15 -25.09
C PRO A 57 -17.89 0.01 -25.38
N LYS A 58 -17.07 1.00 -25.00
CA LYS A 58 -15.60 1.01 -25.14
C LYS A 58 -14.85 0.47 -23.92
N ILE A 59 -15.51 0.21 -22.79
CA ILE A 59 -14.84 -0.29 -21.58
C ILE A 59 -15.70 -1.41 -20.99
N MET A 60 -15.12 -2.60 -20.93
CA MET A 60 -15.65 -3.69 -20.14
C MET A 60 -15.19 -3.49 -18.70
N VAL A 61 -16.18 -3.40 -17.81
CA VAL A 61 -16.01 -2.92 -16.44
C VAL A 61 -16.07 -4.10 -15.50
N ASP A 62 -14.99 -4.32 -14.75
CA ASP A 62 -14.94 -5.32 -13.67
C ASP A 62 -15.19 -4.65 -12.32
N TYR A 63 -14.60 -3.47 -12.12
CA TYR A 63 -14.74 -2.68 -10.90
C TYR A 63 -15.08 -1.23 -11.22
N ALA A 64 -16.00 -0.65 -10.46
CA ALA A 64 -16.35 0.77 -10.58
C ALA A 64 -16.61 1.40 -9.21
N TYR A 65 -15.83 2.44 -8.90
CA TYR A 65 -15.89 3.18 -7.65
C TYR A 65 -16.11 4.66 -7.91
N GLN A 66 -16.86 5.32 -7.04
CA GLN A 66 -17.11 6.75 -7.04
C GLN A 66 -16.38 7.38 -5.86
N LEU A 67 -15.60 8.42 -6.13
CA LEU A 67 -15.00 9.26 -5.11
C LEU A 67 -15.17 10.72 -5.52
N ASP A 68 -16.00 11.44 -4.76
CA ASP A 68 -16.45 12.79 -5.10
C ASP A 68 -16.99 12.86 -6.54
N THR A 69 -16.39 13.71 -7.37
CA THR A 69 -16.76 13.90 -8.78
C THR A 69 -16.02 12.96 -9.74
N LEU A 70 -15.20 12.03 -9.22
CA LEU A 70 -14.38 11.12 -10.01
C LEU A 70 -14.93 9.70 -9.97
N THR A 71 -14.94 9.06 -11.13
CA THR A 71 -15.27 7.65 -11.27
C THR A 71 -14.00 6.87 -11.60
N PHE A 72 -13.67 5.88 -10.79
CA PHE A 72 -12.55 4.98 -10.99
C PHE A 72 -13.07 3.67 -11.56
N VAL A 73 -12.50 3.23 -12.67
CA VAL A 73 -12.91 2.00 -13.35
C VAL A 73 -11.71 1.10 -13.55
N GLY A 74 -11.78 -0.11 -13.00
CA GLY A 74 -10.89 -1.21 -13.35
C GLY A 74 -11.54 -2.06 -14.44
N GLY A 75 -10.81 -2.30 -15.52
CA GLY A 75 -11.21 -3.23 -16.57
C GLY A 75 -10.48 -3.00 -17.89
N TYR A 76 -11.04 -3.51 -18.99
CA TYR A 76 -10.36 -3.54 -20.29
C TYR A 76 -11.10 -2.79 -21.40
N ASP A 77 -10.31 -2.27 -22.36
CA ASP A 77 -10.78 -1.64 -23.59
C ASP A 77 -10.71 -2.70 -24.70
N PRO A 78 -11.83 -3.31 -25.12
CA PRO A 78 -11.82 -4.33 -26.15
C PRO A 78 -11.37 -3.72 -27.48
N ILE A 79 -10.31 -4.27 -28.05
CA ILE A 79 -9.87 -3.90 -29.39
C ILE A 79 -10.79 -4.65 -30.37
N ILE A 80 -11.67 -3.90 -31.05
CA ILE A 80 -12.60 -4.47 -32.03
C ILE A 80 -12.10 -4.15 -33.43
N ASP A 81 -11.74 -5.17 -34.21
CA ASP A 81 -11.48 -5.05 -35.65
C ASP A 81 -12.48 -5.91 -36.42
N CYS A 82 -13.14 -5.29 -37.39
CA CYS A 82 -14.15 -5.94 -38.23
C CYS A 82 -15.24 -6.71 -37.44
N GLY A 83 -15.55 -6.26 -36.21
CA GLY A 83 -16.54 -6.90 -35.34
C GLY A 83 -16.03 -8.11 -34.55
N GLN A 84 -14.72 -8.36 -34.54
CA GLN A 84 -14.07 -9.38 -33.72
C GLN A 84 -13.19 -8.73 -32.65
N PHE A 85 -13.16 -9.34 -31.46
CA PHE A 85 -12.20 -8.97 -30.41
C PHE A 85 -10.81 -9.40 -30.87
N ILE A 86 -9.90 -8.45 -31.01
CA ILE A 86 -8.49 -8.72 -31.20
C ILE A 86 -7.84 -8.78 -29.80
N THR A 87 -7.39 -9.97 -29.42
CA THR A 87 -6.45 -10.20 -28.31
C THR A 87 -5.04 -10.30 -28.88
N ASP A 88 -4.59 -9.25 -29.57
CA ASP A 88 -3.27 -9.27 -30.19
C ASP A 88 -2.25 -8.92 -29.11
N ASP A 89 -1.61 -9.97 -28.60
CA ASP A 89 -0.55 -9.91 -27.59
C ASP A 89 0.65 -9.03 -28.04
N THR A 90 0.71 -8.66 -29.33
CA THR A 90 1.73 -7.74 -29.87
C THR A 90 1.38 -6.25 -29.69
N ILE A 91 0.15 -5.93 -29.28
CA ILE A 91 -0.27 -4.54 -29.03
C ILE A 91 0.28 -4.09 -27.68
N ASN A 92 1.39 -3.35 -27.69
CA ASN A 92 1.96 -2.75 -26.48
C ASN A 92 0.89 -2.04 -25.62
N GLY A 93 0.72 -2.48 -24.37
CA GLY A 93 -0.23 -1.90 -23.42
C GLY A 93 -1.66 -2.42 -23.53
N TRP A 94 -1.85 -3.68 -23.96
CA TRP A 94 -3.13 -4.41 -23.89
C TRP A 94 -3.47 -4.88 -22.47
N GLY A 95 -4.70 -5.35 -22.26
CA GLY A 95 -5.16 -5.91 -20.97
C GLY A 95 -5.79 -4.87 -20.03
N ASP A 96 -6.12 -5.33 -18.83
CA ASP A 96 -6.78 -4.53 -17.79
C ASP A 96 -5.97 -3.30 -17.42
N ARG A 97 -6.68 -2.25 -17.01
CA ARG A 97 -6.09 -1.00 -16.55
C ARG A 97 -7.05 -0.20 -15.69
N LEU A 98 -6.50 0.81 -15.03
CA LEU A 98 -7.26 1.81 -14.31
C LEU A 98 -7.63 2.97 -15.24
N TYR A 99 -8.91 3.32 -15.28
CA TYR A 99 -9.42 4.54 -15.89
C TYR A 99 -9.94 5.48 -14.80
N VAL A 100 -9.81 6.78 -15.03
CA VAL A 100 -10.48 7.80 -14.22
C VAL A 100 -11.31 8.67 -15.14
N LEU A 101 -12.58 8.85 -14.77
CA LEU A 101 -13.53 9.71 -15.47
C LEU A 101 -13.95 10.86 -14.56
N ASN A 102 -14.23 12.02 -15.16
CA ASN A 102 -14.80 13.15 -14.44
C ASN A 102 -16.34 13.03 -14.33
N ALA A 103 -16.98 14.02 -13.71
CA ALA A 103 -18.44 14.06 -13.53
C ALA A 103 -19.26 14.11 -14.84
N LYS A 104 -18.62 14.35 -15.99
CA LYS A 104 -19.24 14.30 -17.32
C LYS A 104 -18.98 12.97 -18.03
N GLU A 105 -18.41 11.99 -17.32
CA GLU A 105 -17.96 10.71 -17.87
C GLU A 105 -16.89 10.85 -18.97
N GLU A 106 -16.13 11.95 -18.94
CA GLU A 106 -14.98 12.13 -19.83
C GLU A 106 -13.76 11.46 -19.18
N MET A 107 -13.07 10.61 -19.93
CA MET A 107 -11.83 9.96 -19.46
C MET A 107 -10.74 11.01 -19.30
N ILE A 108 -10.28 11.20 -18.07
CA ILE A 108 -9.19 12.12 -17.72
C ILE A 108 -7.88 11.39 -17.42
N PHE A 109 -7.94 10.08 -17.19
CA PHE A 109 -6.76 9.22 -17.04
C PHE A 109 -7.00 7.85 -17.65
N LYS A 110 -5.95 7.31 -18.29
CA LYS A 110 -5.88 5.94 -18.81
C LYS A 110 -4.54 5.34 -18.40
N GLY A 111 -4.59 4.37 -17.49
CA GLY A 111 -3.43 3.60 -17.08
C GLY A 111 -2.87 2.76 -18.24
N LYS A 112 -1.66 2.23 -18.06
CA LYS A 112 -1.10 1.23 -18.96
C LYS A 112 -1.87 -0.09 -18.78
N GLY A 113 -2.09 -0.81 -19.88
CA GLY A 113 -2.61 -2.17 -19.82
C GLY A 113 -1.59 -3.13 -19.21
N VAL A 114 -2.06 -4.04 -18.35
CA VAL A 114 -1.22 -5.00 -17.62
C VAL A 114 -1.10 -6.39 -18.26
N GLY A 115 -1.77 -6.63 -19.40
CA GLY A 115 -1.80 -7.94 -20.05
C GLY A 115 -2.87 -8.88 -19.49
N ASP A 116 -2.57 -10.18 -19.42
CA ASP A 116 -3.53 -11.28 -19.22
C ASP A 116 -3.89 -11.59 -17.76
N TYR A 117 -3.81 -10.60 -16.87
CA TYR A 117 -4.19 -10.85 -15.47
C TYR A 117 -5.70 -11.15 -15.40
N TYR A 118 -6.06 -12.18 -14.64
CA TYR A 118 -7.47 -12.52 -14.37
C TYR A 118 -8.08 -11.65 -13.26
N LEU A 119 -7.22 -10.95 -12.52
CA LEU A 119 -7.58 -10.03 -11.46
C LEU A 119 -6.84 -8.71 -11.64
N PHE A 120 -7.60 -7.63 -11.71
CA PHE A 120 -7.12 -6.25 -11.62
C PHE A 120 -8.03 -5.48 -10.66
N GLU A 121 -7.81 -5.61 -9.35
CA GLU A 121 -8.71 -5.10 -8.31
C GLU A 121 -8.16 -3.81 -7.66
N PRO A 122 -8.80 -2.65 -7.80
CA PRO A 122 -8.35 -1.41 -7.17
C PRO A 122 -8.61 -1.36 -5.65
N HIS A 123 -7.58 -1.05 -4.87
CA HIS A 123 -7.67 -0.76 -3.43
C HIS A 123 -7.19 0.66 -3.14
N PHE A 124 -7.93 1.39 -2.30
CA PHE A 124 -7.71 2.83 -2.07
C PHE A 124 -7.17 3.08 -0.67
N TYR A 125 -6.23 4.03 -0.58
CA TYR A 125 -5.57 4.41 0.66
C TYR A 125 -5.53 5.94 0.77
N LYS A 126 -5.89 6.48 1.92
CA LYS A 126 -5.85 7.92 2.21
C LYS A 126 -5.19 8.20 3.54
N ASN A 127 -4.87 9.46 3.81
CA ASN A 127 -4.40 9.91 5.12
C ASN A 127 -5.30 11.03 5.67
N HIS A 128 -4.95 11.60 6.82
CA HIS A 128 -5.71 12.67 7.49
C HIS A 128 -5.07 14.06 7.35
N THR A 129 -3.93 14.15 6.69
CA THR A 129 -3.09 15.36 6.67
C THR A 129 -3.19 16.10 5.34
N ASN A 130 -3.36 15.39 4.23
CA ASN A 130 -3.47 15.94 2.89
C ASN A 130 -4.51 15.16 2.05
N ASP A 131 -4.78 15.66 0.84
CA ASP A 131 -5.78 15.07 -0.07
C ASP A 131 -5.19 13.99 -1.01
N LYS A 132 -3.97 13.49 -0.73
CA LYS A 132 -3.36 12.43 -1.53
C LYS A 132 -4.08 11.11 -1.31
N ILE A 133 -4.39 10.42 -2.40
CA ILE A 133 -4.94 9.08 -2.39
C ILE A 133 -4.00 8.17 -3.18
N VAL A 134 -3.52 7.11 -2.53
CA VAL A 134 -2.77 6.04 -3.17
C VAL A 134 -3.74 4.95 -3.58
N ILE A 135 -3.62 4.48 -4.81
CA ILE A 135 -4.44 3.39 -5.35
C ILE A 135 -3.50 2.26 -5.74
N VAL A 136 -3.74 1.07 -5.20
CA VAL A 136 -2.98 -0.13 -5.55
C VAL A 136 -3.95 -1.09 -6.23
N CYS A 137 -3.75 -1.34 -7.51
CA CYS A 137 -4.50 -2.35 -8.24
C CYS A 137 -3.83 -3.71 -8.06
N GLN A 138 -4.42 -4.58 -7.26
CA GLN A 138 -3.92 -5.93 -7.04
C GLN A 138 -4.02 -6.75 -8.32
N LEU A 139 -2.92 -7.42 -8.65
CA LEU A 139 -2.80 -8.28 -9.82
C LEU A 139 -2.92 -9.75 -9.41
N GLY A 140 -3.52 -10.55 -10.28
CA GLY A 140 -3.54 -12.01 -10.09
C GLY A 140 -3.83 -12.79 -11.37
N PHE A 141 -3.24 -13.98 -11.45
CA PHE A 141 -3.58 -15.03 -12.42
C PHE A 141 -4.25 -16.18 -11.67
N GLU A 142 -3.61 -17.36 -11.62
CA GLU A 142 -3.94 -18.44 -10.69
C GLU A 142 -3.49 -18.14 -9.25
N TYR A 143 -2.63 -17.14 -9.06
CA TYR A 143 -2.13 -16.65 -7.78
C TYR A 143 -1.95 -15.14 -7.80
N LEU A 144 -1.88 -14.52 -6.62
CA LEU A 144 -1.68 -13.08 -6.46
C LEU A 144 -0.24 -12.68 -6.81
N ALA A 145 -0.12 -11.60 -7.56
CA ALA A 145 1.07 -11.28 -8.36
C ALA A 145 1.48 -9.81 -8.23
N GLY A 146 1.39 -9.25 -7.03
CA GLY A 146 1.76 -7.86 -6.76
C GLY A 146 0.68 -6.85 -7.08
N GLY A 147 1.08 -5.64 -7.47
CA GLY A 147 0.14 -4.57 -7.78
C GLY A 147 0.72 -3.38 -8.55
N GLU A 148 -0.12 -2.72 -9.35
CA GLU A 148 0.18 -1.43 -9.98
C GLU A 148 -0.18 -0.29 -9.01
N VAL A 149 0.72 0.66 -8.82
CA VAL A 149 0.54 1.78 -7.88
C VAL A 149 0.29 3.08 -8.62
N PHE A 150 -0.74 3.79 -8.18
CA PHE A 150 -1.11 5.10 -8.67
C PHE A 150 -1.28 6.10 -7.52
N LEU A 151 -1.15 7.38 -7.85
CA LEU A 151 -1.34 8.51 -6.94
C LEU A 151 -2.33 9.49 -7.56
N LEU A 152 -3.39 9.78 -6.82
CA LEU A 152 -4.23 10.96 -7.05
C LEU A 152 -3.75 12.06 -6.11
N GLU A 153 -3.29 13.16 -6.67
CA GLU A 153 -2.86 14.35 -5.93
C GLU A 153 -3.30 15.61 -6.69
N ASN A 154 -3.92 16.56 -5.97
CA ASN A 154 -4.39 17.82 -6.56
C ASN A 154 -5.32 17.65 -7.78
N GLY A 155 -6.10 16.55 -7.80
CA GLY A 155 -6.99 16.20 -8.91
C GLY A 155 -6.30 15.59 -10.12
N GLU A 156 -4.97 15.41 -10.08
CA GLU A 156 -4.19 14.77 -11.13
C GLU A 156 -3.85 13.33 -10.75
N MET A 157 -4.03 12.43 -11.71
CA MET A 157 -3.75 11.00 -11.54
C MET A 157 -2.43 10.65 -12.20
N GLY A 158 -1.54 9.99 -11.45
CA GLY A 158 -0.23 9.55 -11.91
C GLY A 158 0.02 8.07 -11.61
N TYR A 159 0.71 7.39 -12.51
CA TYR A 159 1.26 6.05 -12.25
C TYR A 159 2.62 6.18 -11.56
N LEU A 160 2.80 5.46 -10.46
CA LEU A 160 4.06 5.48 -9.70
C LEU A 160 4.99 4.35 -10.13
N GLY A 161 4.49 3.11 -10.19
CA GLY A 161 5.30 1.92 -10.43
C GLY A 161 4.60 0.64 -9.96
N ASN A 162 5.35 -0.45 -9.91
CA ASN A 162 4.82 -1.78 -9.55
C ASN A 162 5.39 -2.27 -8.22
N LEU A 163 4.51 -2.76 -7.36
CA LEU A 163 4.87 -3.59 -6.22
C LEU A 163 5.00 -5.03 -6.71
N ASP A 164 6.22 -5.47 -6.98
CA ASP A 164 6.51 -6.83 -7.45
C ASP A 164 6.74 -7.77 -6.25
N VAL A 165 5.75 -7.80 -5.36
CA VAL A 165 5.77 -8.46 -4.06
C VAL A 165 4.43 -9.11 -3.76
N SER A 166 4.42 -10.32 -3.22
CA SER A 166 3.23 -10.92 -2.60
C SER A 166 3.55 -11.48 -1.21
N GLY A 167 2.53 -11.99 -0.53
CA GLY A 167 2.71 -12.74 0.71
C GLY A 167 3.46 -14.05 0.51
N MET A 168 3.57 -14.83 1.58
CA MET A 168 4.35 -16.07 1.60
C MET A 168 3.64 -17.26 0.93
N ASP A 169 2.36 -17.12 0.65
CA ASP A 169 1.51 -18.15 0.06
C ASP A 169 0.72 -17.55 -1.12
N MET A 170 -0.01 -18.41 -1.82
CA MET A 170 -0.75 -18.03 -3.04
C MET A 170 -2.00 -17.18 -2.75
N GLU A 171 -2.47 -17.15 -1.49
CA GLU A 171 -3.73 -16.50 -1.08
C GLU A 171 -3.48 -15.12 -0.46
N THR A 172 -2.29 -14.89 0.11
CA THR A 172 -1.91 -13.62 0.73
C THR A 172 -1.36 -12.66 -0.31
N GLY A 173 -2.14 -11.63 -0.63
CA GLY A 173 -1.82 -10.61 -1.60
C GLY A 173 -0.88 -9.55 -1.05
N VAL A 174 -0.46 -8.65 -1.95
CA VAL A 174 0.30 -7.46 -1.53
C VAL A 174 -0.54 -6.58 -0.60
N ILE A 175 -1.85 -6.50 -0.86
CA ILE A 175 -2.78 -5.64 -0.14
C ILE A 175 -2.92 -6.05 1.33
N ASP A 176 -2.83 -7.34 1.62
CA ASP A 176 -2.98 -7.90 2.97
C ASP A 176 -1.81 -7.54 3.90
N ILE A 177 -0.64 -7.28 3.32
CA ILE A 177 0.60 -7.00 4.05
C ILE A 177 1.09 -5.56 3.86
N LEU A 178 0.45 -4.77 3.00
CA LEU A 178 0.95 -3.45 2.64
C LEU A 178 0.70 -2.40 3.72
N GLN A 179 1.75 -1.67 4.05
CA GLN A 179 1.70 -0.40 4.78
C GLN A 179 2.25 0.72 3.91
N ILE A 180 1.58 1.87 3.95
CA ILE A 180 2.01 3.06 3.23
C ILE A 180 2.19 4.20 4.24
N ALA A 181 3.32 4.86 4.16
CA ALA A 181 3.63 6.06 4.92
C ALA A 181 4.22 7.13 3.99
N GLU A 182 4.11 8.38 4.42
CA GLU A 182 4.77 9.53 3.80
C GLU A 182 5.68 10.19 4.84
N MET A 183 6.90 10.49 4.43
CA MET A 183 7.89 11.17 5.25
C MET A 183 8.54 12.25 4.39
N GLU A 184 8.38 13.51 4.81
CA GLU A 184 8.70 14.67 3.96
C GLU A 184 7.93 14.57 2.63
N ASP A 185 8.63 14.43 1.50
CA ASP A 185 8.05 14.28 0.16
C ASP A 185 8.26 12.86 -0.43
N GLU A 186 8.46 11.86 0.42
CA GLU A 186 8.70 10.47 0.02
C GLU A 186 7.56 9.54 0.46
N LEU A 187 6.93 8.85 -0.48
CA LEU A 187 6.03 7.74 -0.16
C LEU A 187 6.85 6.46 0.05
N ILE A 188 6.58 5.76 1.14
CA ILE A 188 7.28 4.55 1.55
C ILE A 188 6.26 3.43 1.70
N PHE A 189 6.52 2.33 1.01
CA PHE A 189 5.68 1.13 0.98
C PHE A 189 6.43 0.00 1.70
N THR A 190 5.93 -0.43 2.84
CA THR A 190 6.51 -1.49 3.68
C THR A 190 5.58 -2.68 3.80
N PHE A 191 6.10 -3.82 4.27
CA PHE A 191 5.36 -5.09 4.29
C PHE A 191 5.29 -5.68 5.71
N GLN A 192 4.08 -5.85 6.24
CA GLN A 192 3.79 -6.45 7.55
C GLN A 192 3.82 -7.98 7.51
N SER A 193 4.97 -8.53 7.16
CA SER A 193 5.25 -9.96 7.21
C SER A 193 6.70 -10.15 7.67
N ASP A 194 7.12 -11.35 8.06
CA ASP A 194 8.53 -11.65 8.32
C ASP A 194 9.33 -11.83 7.01
N SER A 195 8.64 -12.37 5.99
CA SER A 195 9.17 -12.64 4.66
C SER A 195 8.11 -12.36 3.59
N VAL A 196 8.56 -12.10 2.37
CA VAL A 196 7.70 -11.88 1.21
C VAL A 196 8.23 -12.65 0.00
N LEU A 197 7.37 -12.90 -0.98
CA LEU A 197 7.77 -13.40 -2.28
C LEU A 197 8.00 -12.22 -3.22
N LEU A 198 9.23 -12.06 -3.70
CA LEU A 198 9.60 -11.05 -4.69
C LEU A 198 9.51 -11.61 -6.10
N ASN A 199 9.15 -10.73 -7.04
CA ASN A 199 8.93 -11.06 -8.45
C ASN A 199 7.93 -12.21 -8.68
N PRO A 200 6.77 -12.23 -7.97
CA PRO A 200 5.83 -13.36 -8.03
C PRO A 200 5.33 -13.65 -9.44
N ALA A 201 5.24 -12.64 -10.31
CA ALA A 201 4.76 -12.78 -11.69
C ALA A 201 5.84 -13.26 -12.68
N THR A 202 7.06 -13.57 -12.22
CA THR A 202 8.21 -13.90 -13.08
C THR A 202 8.63 -15.36 -12.95
N GLY A 203 9.50 -15.82 -13.85
CA GLY A 203 10.07 -17.17 -13.79
C GLY A 203 11.11 -17.39 -12.68
N ASP A 204 11.42 -16.37 -11.87
CA ASP A 204 12.43 -16.44 -10.80
C ASP A 204 11.93 -15.77 -9.50
N PRO A 205 10.87 -16.33 -8.86
CA PRO A 205 10.34 -15.78 -7.63
C PRO A 205 11.26 -16.10 -6.44
N GLU A 206 11.49 -15.12 -5.57
CA GLU A 206 12.47 -15.20 -4.48
C GLU A 206 11.81 -14.91 -3.12
N PHE A 207 11.95 -15.82 -2.15
CA PHE A 207 11.58 -15.53 -0.77
C PHE A 207 12.70 -14.73 -0.08
N VAL A 208 12.37 -13.52 0.39
CA VAL A 208 13.31 -12.67 1.13
C VAL A 208 12.71 -12.22 2.46
N SER A 209 13.56 -11.81 3.40
CA SER A 209 13.09 -11.11 4.60
C SER A 209 12.50 -9.76 4.22
N SER A 210 11.38 -9.41 4.84
CA SER A 210 10.76 -8.08 4.70
C SER A 210 11.54 -6.99 5.43
N LYS A 211 12.45 -7.36 6.34
CA LYS A 211 13.15 -6.41 7.20
C LYS A 211 14.06 -5.51 6.37
N GLY A 212 13.70 -4.23 6.28
CA GLY A 212 14.42 -3.24 5.48
C GLY A 212 13.98 -3.19 4.02
N LEU A 213 13.15 -4.14 3.59
CA LEU A 213 12.56 -4.16 2.26
C LEU A 213 11.44 -3.11 2.18
N ASN A 214 11.55 -2.19 1.22
CA ASN A 214 10.51 -1.20 0.95
C ASN A 214 10.57 -0.70 -0.49
N TYR A 215 9.44 -0.23 -1.01
CA TYR A 215 9.45 0.64 -2.18
C TYR A 215 9.39 2.09 -1.74
N ARG A 216 10.09 2.94 -2.47
CA ARG A 216 10.07 4.38 -2.24
C ARG A 216 9.75 5.13 -3.51
N TYR A 217 8.88 6.13 -3.39
CA TYR A 217 8.60 7.11 -4.43
C TYR A 217 9.10 8.47 -4.00
N GLN A 218 10.12 8.97 -4.70
CA GLN A 218 10.64 10.31 -4.49
C GLN A 218 11.13 10.88 -5.81
N ASN A 219 10.87 12.17 -6.07
CA ASN A 219 11.34 12.86 -7.27
C ASN A 219 10.98 12.13 -8.59
N GLY A 220 9.76 11.60 -8.67
CA GLY A 220 9.29 10.87 -9.85
C GLY A 220 9.89 9.48 -10.05
N ARG A 221 10.58 8.92 -9.04
CA ARG A 221 11.21 7.60 -9.12
C ARG A 221 10.63 6.64 -8.09
N PHE A 222 10.06 5.55 -8.59
CA PHE A 222 9.61 4.42 -7.78
C PHE A 222 10.68 3.33 -7.78
N LYS A 223 11.22 2.98 -6.60
CA LYS A 223 12.35 2.06 -6.49
C LYS A 223 12.22 1.13 -5.30
N LEU A 224 12.55 -0.14 -5.53
CA LEU A 224 12.78 -1.11 -4.47
C LEU A 224 14.12 -0.86 -3.75
N ASN A 225 14.08 -0.82 -2.43
CA ASN A 225 15.23 -0.84 -1.54
C ASN A 225 15.26 -2.17 -0.80
N ARG A 226 16.43 -2.82 -0.81
CA ARG A 226 16.74 -4.06 -0.10
C ARG A 226 17.93 -3.81 0.81
#